data_AF-A0AAN1EIH0-F1
#
_entry.id   AF-A0AAN1EIH0-F1
#
_cell.length_a   1.000
_cell.length_b   1.000
_cell.length_c   1.000
_cell.angle_alpha   90.00
_cell.angle_beta   90.00
_cell.angle_gamma   90.00
#
_symmetry.space_group_name_H-M   'P 1'
#
loop_
_entity.id
_entity.type
_entity.pdbx_description
1 polymer ?
#
loop_
_entity_poly.entity_id
_entity_poly.type
_entity_poly.pdbx_seq_one_letter_code
_entity_poly.pdbx_strand_id
1 'polypeptide(L)'
;MSSSGKTIFFAGMIAVSGISGVSSAADDDMLRVYMDHARVLKLDRPVSKVIVGNAQVADATVADAKTIVLTGRSFGTTNLVLLDADGNAILDERILVSIDEGNTVRVYRQTERSVLSCTPNCEQHAQQAAAGATSP
;
A
#
# COMPACT_ATOMS: atom_id res chain seq x y z
N MET A 1 75.80 37.80 -9.77
CA MET A 1 75.41 36.43 -10.13
C MET A 1 73.90 36.42 -10.29
N SER A 2 73.49 36.45 -11.55
CA SER A 2 72.11 36.41 -12.03
C SER A 2 71.69 34.94 -12.16
N SER A 3 70.48 34.59 -11.73
CA SER A 3 69.76 33.46 -12.33
C SER A 3 68.25 33.60 -12.13
N SER A 4 67.57 33.52 -13.26
CA SER A 4 66.15 33.66 -13.54
C SER A 4 65.30 32.46 -13.11
N GLY A 5 63.98 32.68 -12.98
CA GLY A 5 62.95 31.63 -13.02
C GLY A 5 61.56 32.25 -12.94
N LYS A 6 60.94 32.70 -14.05
CA LYS A 6 60.14 31.95 -15.03
C LYS A 6 58.75 31.54 -14.50
N THR A 7 57.77 32.36 -14.88
CA THR A 7 56.31 32.23 -14.78
C THR A 7 55.75 30.92 -15.37
N ILE A 8 54.77 30.30 -14.69
CA ILE A 8 53.73 29.45 -15.31
C ILE A 8 52.39 29.63 -14.57
N PHE A 9 51.35 29.97 -15.34
CA PHE A 9 49.92 30.03 -14.99
C PHE A 9 49.32 28.62 -14.80
N PHE A 10 48.45 28.42 -13.80
CA PHE A 10 47.34 27.44 -13.79
C PHE A 10 46.30 27.96 -12.77
N ALA A 11 45.22 28.61 -13.21
CA ALA A 11 43.92 28.02 -13.56
C ALA A 11 43.14 27.50 -12.34
N GLY A 12 41.94 28.05 -12.15
CA GLY A 12 41.19 28.07 -10.90
C GLY A 12 40.52 26.76 -10.49
N MET A 13 40.14 26.72 -9.22
CA MET A 13 39.25 25.70 -8.67
C MET A 13 38.30 26.37 -7.67
N ILE A 14 37.16 26.84 -8.18
CA ILE A 14 36.00 27.19 -7.35
C ILE A 14 35.37 25.85 -6.93
N ALA A 15 35.62 25.43 -5.70
CA ALA A 15 34.94 24.28 -5.12
C ALA A 15 33.55 24.72 -4.63
N VAL A 16 32.54 24.60 -5.50
CA VAL A 16 31.13 24.59 -5.09
C VAL A 16 30.87 23.25 -4.40
N SER A 17 30.93 23.24 -3.07
CA SER A 17 30.49 22.10 -2.27
C SER A 17 28.96 22.02 -2.34
N GLY A 18 28.47 21.01 -3.04
CA GLY A 18 27.06 20.79 -3.34
C GLY A 18 26.20 20.59 -2.10
N ILE A 19 25.04 21.25 -2.12
CA ILE A 19 23.95 21.07 -1.17
C ILE A 19 23.34 19.69 -1.48
N SER A 20 23.56 18.71 -0.61
CA SER A 20 22.90 17.42 -0.67
C SER A 20 21.42 17.61 -0.30
N GLY A 21 20.57 17.78 -1.31
CA GLY A 21 19.12 17.72 -1.12
C GLY A 21 18.72 16.30 -0.71
N VAL A 22 18.29 16.13 0.54
CA VAL A 22 17.56 14.93 0.96
C VAL A 22 16.20 14.98 0.27
N SER A 23 16.04 14.20 -0.80
CA SER A 23 14.74 13.94 -1.39
C SER A 23 13.94 13.07 -0.42
N SER A 24 13.04 13.67 0.35
CA SER A 24 11.95 12.93 0.98
C SER A 24 11.09 12.37 -0.14
N ALA A 25 11.09 11.06 -0.34
CA ALA A 25 10.05 10.42 -1.14
C ALA A 25 8.72 10.76 -0.47
N ALA A 26 7.82 11.42 -1.20
CA ALA A 26 6.44 11.56 -0.78
C ALA A 26 5.85 10.15 -0.80
N ASP A 27 5.69 9.55 0.38
CA ASP A 27 4.92 8.33 0.53
C ASP A 27 3.46 8.73 0.21
N ASP A 28 2.96 8.27 -0.94
CA ASP A 28 1.54 8.33 -1.27
C ASP A 28 0.86 7.42 -0.23
N ASP A 29 0.36 8.02 0.86
CA ASP A 29 -0.08 7.34 2.07
C ASP A 29 -1.31 6.47 1.77
N MET A 30 -1.05 5.26 1.28
CA MET A 30 -2.08 4.38 0.75
C MET A 30 -2.67 3.51 1.85
N LEU A 31 -3.99 3.50 1.94
CA LEU A 31 -4.73 2.72 2.92
C LEU A 31 -4.58 1.22 2.63
N ARG A 32 -3.76 0.52 3.42
CA ARG A 32 -3.59 -0.92 3.28
C ARG A 32 -4.70 -1.69 3.99
N VAL A 33 -5.28 -2.65 3.27
CA VAL A 33 -6.24 -3.64 3.77
C VAL A 33 -5.82 -5.01 3.25
N TYR A 34 -6.05 -6.05 4.04
CA TYR A 34 -5.77 -7.42 3.62
C TYR A 34 -7.02 -8.08 3.02
N MET A 35 -6.83 -8.93 2.02
CA MET A 35 -7.90 -9.71 1.39
C MET A 35 -8.61 -10.57 2.44
N ASP A 36 -9.94 -10.59 2.44
CA ASP A 36 -10.79 -11.27 3.42
C ASP A 36 -10.70 -10.70 4.85
N HIS A 37 -10.03 -9.54 5.03
CA HIS A 37 -9.99 -8.83 6.30
C HIS A 37 -10.82 -7.55 6.26
N ALA A 38 -11.41 -7.22 7.42
CA ALA A 38 -12.10 -5.96 7.65
C ALA A 38 -11.22 -5.01 8.48
N ARG A 39 -11.25 -3.72 8.12
CA ARG A 39 -10.63 -2.62 8.85
C ARG A 39 -11.69 -1.58 9.20
N VAL A 40 -11.72 -1.20 10.47
CA VAL A 40 -12.65 -0.18 10.96
C VAL A 40 -12.03 1.20 10.80
N LEU A 41 -12.73 2.09 10.12
CA LEU A 41 -12.38 3.50 9.98
C LEU A 41 -13.31 4.33 10.87
N LYS A 42 -12.71 5.14 11.75
CA LYS A 42 -13.42 6.09 12.61
C LYS A 42 -13.28 7.49 12.03
N LEU A 43 -14.40 8.16 11.86
CA LEU A 43 -14.49 9.48 11.27
C LEU A 43 -14.63 10.55 12.38
N ASP A 44 -14.10 11.72 12.12
CA ASP A 44 -14.25 12.91 12.97
C ASP A 44 -15.67 13.50 12.89
N ARG A 45 -16.30 13.39 11.71
CA ARG A 45 -17.64 13.92 11.40
C ARG A 45 -18.56 12.90 10.72
N PRO A 46 -19.89 13.10 10.77
CA PRO A 46 -20.86 12.18 10.19
C PRO A 46 -20.72 12.02 8.68
N VAL A 47 -20.79 10.78 8.19
CA VAL A 47 -20.81 10.45 6.75
C VAL A 47 -22.24 10.37 6.23
N SER A 48 -22.45 10.89 5.02
CA SER A 48 -23.73 10.84 4.33
C SER A 48 -23.68 10.01 3.04
N LYS A 49 -22.53 9.98 2.36
CA LYS A 49 -22.34 9.21 1.13
C LYS A 49 -21.00 8.48 1.15
N VAL A 50 -21.02 7.24 0.70
CA VAL A 50 -19.84 6.37 0.57
C VAL A 50 -19.72 5.95 -0.88
N ILE A 51 -18.54 6.14 -1.47
CA ILE A 51 -18.25 5.81 -2.86
C ILE A 51 -16.99 4.94 -2.88
N VAL A 52 -17.11 3.76 -3.47
CA VAL A 52 -15.99 2.84 -3.68
C VAL A 52 -15.72 2.76 -5.17
N GLY A 53 -14.48 3.01 -5.59
CA GLY A 53 -14.12 3.01 -7.02
C GLY A 53 -14.38 1.66 -7.69
N ASN A 54 -13.98 0.56 -7.04
CA ASN A 54 -14.22 -0.81 -7.51
C ASN A 54 -14.63 -1.75 -6.38
N ALA A 55 -15.93 -2.07 -6.33
CA ALA A 55 -16.53 -2.96 -5.34
C ALA A 55 -16.04 -4.43 -5.41
N GLN A 56 -15.39 -4.84 -6.50
CA GLN A 56 -14.77 -6.17 -6.59
C GLN A 56 -13.46 -6.25 -5.80
N VAL A 57 -12.76 -5.11 -5.62
CA VAL A 57 -11.47 -5.03 -4.92
C VAL A 57 -11.67 -4.81 -3.42
N ALA A 58 -12.48 -3.82 -3.06
CA ALA A 58 -12.83 -3.53 -1.67
C ALA A 58 -14.31 -3.15 -1.55
N ASP A 59 -14.87 -3.24 -0.35
CA ASP A 59 -16.25 -2.87 -0.07
C ASP A 59 -16.36 -2.18 1.27
N ALA A 60 -17.28 -1.23 1.41
CA ALA A 60 -17.40 -0.38 2.58
C ALA A 60 -18.85 -0.37 3.08
N THR A 61 -19.05 -0.75 4.34
CA THR A 61 -20.36 -0.73 5.00
C THR A 61 -20.37 0.32 6.10
N VAL A 62 -21.44 1.10 6.17
CA VAL A 62 -21.66 2.08 7.24
C VAL A 62 -22.19 1.34 8.47
N ALA A 63 -21.42 1.29 9.55
CA ALA A 63 -21.88 0.70 10.82
C ALA A 63 -22.70 1.72 11.63
N ASP A 64 -22.24 2.97 11.65
CA ASP A 64 -22.96 4.11 12.23
C ASP A 64 -22.50 5.41 11.56
N ALA A 65 -23.05 6.55 11.99
CA ALA A 65 -22.76 7.86 11.39
C ALA A 65 -21.27 8.22 11.30
N LYS A 66 -20.40 7.68 12.17
CA LYS A 66 -18.96 7.98 12.20
C LYS A 66 -18.08 6.73 12.08
N THR A 67 -18.65 5.58 11.78
CA THR A 67 -17.91 4.32 11.72
C THR A 67 -18.18 3.60 10.40
N ILE A 68 -17.12 3.37 9.64
CA ILE A 68 -17.13 2.58 8.40
C ILE A 68 -16.35 1.28 8.62
N VAL A 69 -16.91 0.18 8.14
CA VAL A 69 -16.21 -1.10 8.04
C VAL A 69 -15.79 -1.29 6.59
N LEU A 70 -14.49 -1.22 6.34
CA LEU A 70 -13.89 -1.45 5.03
C LEU A 70 -13.39 -2.89 4.94
N THR A 71 -13.79 -3.64 3.92
CA THR A 71 -13.42 -5.04 3.71
C THR A 71 -12.64 -5.20 2.42
N GLY A 72 -11.48 -5.85 2.46
CA GLY A 72 -10.75 -6.24 1.26
C GLY A 72 -11.36 -7.50 0.65
N ARG A 73 -11.74 -7.46 -0.63
CA ARG A 73 -12.39 -8.59 -1.32
C ARG A 73 -11.44 -9.31 -2.29
N SER A 74 -10.66 -8.56 -3.05
CA SER A 74 -9.68 -9.13 -3.98
C SER A 74 -8.45 -8.27 -4.09
N PHE A 75 -7.34 -8.86 -4.53
CA PHE A 75 -6.08 -8.15 -4.68
C PHE A 75 -6.20 -7.01 -5.71
N GLY A 76 -5.59 -5.86 -5.42
CA GLY A 76 -5.58 -4.73 -6.34
C GLY A 76 -5.54 -3.39 -5.63
N THR A 77 -5.69 -2.33 -6.43
CA THR A 77 -5.78 -0.95 -5.94
C THR A 77 -7.12 -0.35 -6.34
N THR A 78 -7.77 0.31 -5.39
CA THR A 78 -8.98 1.09 -5.62
C THR A 78 -8.92 2.38 -4.80
N ASN A 79 -10.03 3.08 -4.63
CA ASN A 79 -10.14 4.27 -3.80
C ASN A 79 -11.47 4.28 -3.05
N LEU A 80 -11.49 4.99 -1.93
CA LEU A 80 -12.67 5.22 -1.11
C LEU A 80 -12.85 6.72 -0.92
N VAL A 81 -14.03 7.20 -1.30
CA VAL A 81 -14.45 8.59 -1.09
C VAL A 81 -15.62 8.63 -0.15
N LEU A 82 -15.49 9.41 0.93
CA LEU A 82 -16.52 9.63 1.94
C LEU A 82 -16.93 11.10 1.90
N LEU A 83 -18.23 11.38 1.79
CA LEU A 83 -18.76 12.75 1.76
C LEU A 83 -19.70 13.01 2.94
N ASP A 84 -19.71 14.25 3.42
CA ASP A 84 -20.69 14.74 4.38
C ASP A 84 -22.04 15.11 3.72
N ALA A 85 -22.98 15.63 4.50
CA ALA A 85 -24.30 16.04 4.01
C ALA A 85 -24.25 17.21 3.02
N ASP A 86 -23.26 18.09 3.15
CA ASP A 86 -23.06 19.27 2.31
C ASP A 86 -22.28 18.93 1.02
N GLY A 87 -21.78 17.70 0.91
CA GLY A 87 -21.02 17.21 -0.24
C GLY A 87 -19.51 17.43 -0.14
N ASN A 88 -18.99 17.85 1.01
CA ASN A 88 -17.54 17.98 1.20
C ASN A 88 -16.91 16.62 1.46
N ALA A 89 -15.71 16.40 0.91
CA ALA A 89 -14.94 15.19 1.15
C ALA A 89 -14.45 15.12 2.60
N ILE A 90 -14.83 14.05 3.29
CA ILE A 90 -14.30 13.63 4.61
C ILE A 90 -13.00 12.83 4.41
N LEU A 91 -13.00 11.96 3.40
CA LEU A 91 -11.87 11.09 3.05
C LEU A 91 -11.87 10.91 1.53
N ASP A 92 -10.71 10.96 0.90
CA ASP A 92 -10.47 10.54 -0.48
C ASP A 92 -9.10 9.88 -0.54
N GLU A 93 -9.08 8.56 -0.37
CA GLU A 93 -7.83 7.80 -0.22
C GLU A 93 -7.76 6.60 -1.14
N ARG A 94 -6.55 6.31 -1.59
CA ARG A 94 -6.26 5.09 -2.35
C ARG A 94 -6.18 3.91 -1.39
N ILE A 95 -6.73 2.78 -1.80
CA ILE A 95 -6.73 1.53 -1.05
C ILE A 95 -5.89 0.51 -1.79
N LEU A 96 -4.94 -0.12 -1.09
CA LEU A 96 -4.25 -1.32 -1.56
C LEU A 96 -4.79 -2.52 -0.80
N VAL A 97 -5.37 -3.46 -1.55
CA VAL A 97 -5.74 -4.77 -1.04
C VAL A 97 -4.65 -5.78 -1.40
N SER A 98 -4.06 -6.37 -0.37
CA SER A 98 -2.96 -7.33 -0.50
C SER A 98 -3.21 -8.59 0.31
N ILE A 99 -2.39 -9.62 0.11
CA ILE A 99 -2.46 -10.85 0.91
C ILE A 99 -1.77 -10.59 2.24
N ASP A 100 -2.37 -11.05 3.34
CA ASP A 100 -1.67 -11.07 4.63
C ASP A 100 -0.59 -12.16 4.63
N GLU A 101 0.67 -11.75 4.55
CA GLU A 101 1.81 -12.65 4.63
C GLU A 101 2.44 -12.68 6.04
N GLY A 102 1.88 -11.96 7.01
CA GLY A 102 2.46 -11.78 8.35
C GLY A 102 2.68 -13.10 9.12
N ASN A 103 1.83 -14.10 8.87
CA ASN A 103 1.92 -15.44 9.46
C ASN A 103 2.00 -16.55 8.42
N THR A 104 2.44 -16.23 7.21
CA THR A 104 2.45 -17.18 6.10
C THR A 104 3.87 -17.60 5.74
N VAL A 105 4.11 -18.90 5.61
CA VAL A 105 5.38 -19.47 5.15
C VAL A 105 5.21 -20.07 3.76
N ARG A 106 6.13 -19.74 2.86
CA ARG A 106 6.24 -20.38 1.54
C ARG A 106 7.25 -21.51 1.58
N VAL A 107 6.80 -22.73 1.29
CA VAL A 107 7.65 -23.93 1.22
C VAL A 107 7.80 -24.34 -0.24
N TYR A 108 9.05 -24.50 -0.68
CA TYR A 108 9.39 -24.96 -2.03
C TYR A 108 9.98 -26.38 -1.94
N ARG A 109 9.34 -27.36 -2.59
CA ARG A 109 9.83 -28.73 -2.74
C ARG A 109 10.02 -29.02 -4.22
N GLN A 110 11.25 -28.89 -4.70
CA GLN A 110 11.58 -28.94 -6.14
C GLN A 110 10.77 -27.90 -6.93
N THR A 111 9.79 -28.33 -7.73
CA THR A 111 8.89 -27.47 -8.52
C THR A 111 7.56 -27.19 -7.81
N GLU A 112 7.28 -27.83 -6.69
CA GLU A 112 6.04 -27.64 -5.92
C GLU A 112 6.20 -26.49 -4.92
N ARG A 113 5.26 -25.53 -4.96
CA ARG A 113 5.20 -24.40 -4.03
C ARG A 113 3.93 -24.49 -3.19
N SER A 114 4.09 -24.62 -1.88
CA SER A 114 2.99 -24.61 -0.90
C SER A 114 3.04 -23.33 -0.07
N VAL A 115 1.87 -22.83 0.33
CA VAL A 115 1.69 -21.68 1.21
C VAL A 115 1.01 -22.17 2.48
N LEU A 116 1.66 -21.98 3.63
CA LEU A 116 1.19 -22.45 4.94
C LEU A 116 0.93 -21.25 5.85
N SER A 117 -0.12 -21.32 6.67
CA SER A 117 -0.38 -20.34 7.73
C SER A 117 0.08 -20.91 9.07
N CYS A 118 0.95 -20.21 9.79
CA CYS A 118 1.68 -20.74 10.93
C CYS A 118 1.45 -19.92 12.20
N THR A 119 0.67 -20.45 13.15
CA THR A 119 0.50 -19.86 14.49
C THR A 119 -0.03 -20.88 15.52
N PRO A 120 0.76 -21.50 16.43
CA PRO A 120 2.20 -21.75 16.41
C PRO A 120 2.61 -22.97 15.54
N ASN A 121 1.64 -23.79 15.12
CA ASN A 121 1.82 -24.87 14.15
C ASN A 121 1.38 -24.41 12.76
N CYS A 122 1.91 -25.04 11.71
CA CYS A 122 1.61 -24.68 10.33
C CYS A 122 0.48 -25.54 9.75
N GLU A 123 -0.55 -24.89 9.25
CA GLU A 123 -1.68 -25.51 8.55
C GLU A 123 -1.63 -25.12 7.07
N GLN A 124 -1.96 -26.07 6.19
CA GLN A 124 -2.03 -25.80 4.76
C GLN A 124 -3.43 -25.26 4.41
N HIS A 125 -3.49 -24.06 3.84
CA HIS A 125 -4.71 -23.59 3.21
C HIS A 125 -4.90 -24.43 1.94
N ALA A 126 -5.73 -25.47 2.01
CA ALA A 126 -6.25 -26.11 0.81
C ALA A 126 -7.01 -25.01 0.07
N GLN A 127 -6.40 -24.49 -1.01
CA GLN A 127 -7.09 -23.59 -1.91
C GLN A 127 -8.44 -24.24 -2.22
N GLN A 128 -9.54 -23.60 -1.84
CA GLN A 128 -10.83 -23.84 -2.46
C GLN A 128 -10.68 -23.38 -3.91
N ALA A 129 -9.97 -24.18 -4.70
CA ALA A 129 -9.94 -24.08 -6.13
C ALA A 129 -11.37 -24.37 -6.58
N ALA A 130 -12.12 -23.31 -6.84
CA ALA A 130 -13.33 -23.26 -7.63
C ALA A 130 -14.11 -24.58 -7.66
N ALA A 131 -15.00 -24.78 -6.68
CA ALA A 131 -16.19 -25.59 -6.90
C ALA A 131 -17.09 -24.85 -7.92
N GLY A 132 -16.68 -24.89 -9.18
CA GLY A 132 -17.30 -24.16 -10.29
C GLY A 132 -16.97 -24.73 -11.66
N ALA A 133 -16.37 -25.92 -11.73
CA ALA A 133 -16.24 -26.67 -12.97
C ALA A 133 -16.90 -28.04 -12.81
N THR A 134 -17.94 -28.24 -13.61
CA THR A 134 -18.62 -29.50 -13.92
C THR A 134 -19.86 -29.83 -13.06
N SER A 135 -21.02 -29.59 -13.66
CA SER A 135 -22.19 -30.45 -13.49
C SER A 135 -22.78 -30.72 -14.89
N PRO A 136 -23.33 -31.92 -15.12
CA PRO A 136 -23.50 -32.56 -16.44
C PRO A 136 -24.56 -31.92 -17.35
#